data_AF-A0A8S1E1V2-F1
#
_entry.id   AF-A0A8S1E1V2-F1
#
_cell.length_a   1.000
_cell.length_b   1.000
_cell.length_c   1.000
_cell.angle_alpha   90.00
_cell.angle_beta   90.00
_cell.angle_gamma   90.00
#
_symmetry.space_group_name_H-M   'P 1'
#
loop_
_entity.id
_entity.type
_entity.pdbx_description
1 polymer ?
#
loop_
_entity_poly.entity_id
_entity_poly.type
_entity_poly.pdbx_seq_one_letter_code
_entity_poly.pdbx_strand_id
1 'polypeptide(L)'
;MANFLQHRNEIGLQIPYVERDIKVTIYVIHVTLGPVKWQVKHRYSAFAALHEILVADHGVAKDLLPPKKVIGNQDPVFIENRRAALETYLRSVMNFLKIAMPQELAFFLHFHQYEVLYLLQSMALQFFNEGDLLLQNSSSYKFTPLQLHAISERLRQPCPPVDIPDKRLDLSHVLDFCWQLTKVEIEGSNFPLNTSNLIQNNLPYNLSAFKSLRHLVMTEVNVTQIKDAQNIRAHVHSLAVHHSQLRSIATLAMCDALHKDVASAGEDYTWHRLTELDLSFNYLEEIDESFRLMAHVRKLKLSHNKLNRVTGLTHLPHLSELSLSANAFYSIKDLHCCLGNVVRLDLSENHISTLGGFSKLYSLERLDLARNTVSDVSEASHLSGLPNLEYLTLTGNPVSTTVDYRTRVLERLSSRAADIYLDNERPNQKEMDTIAILQVLRVVKEGRTPPPRTPST
;
A
#
# COMPACT_ATOMS: atom_id res chain seq x y z
N MET A 1 -12.19 -12.48 -12.48
CA MET A 1 -11.04 -12.73 -13.37
C MET A 1 -11.48 -13.71 -14.44
N ALA A 2 -10.74 -13.87 -15.54
CA ALA A 2 -11.05 -14.90 -16.52
C ALA A 2 -10.60 -16.26 -15.97
N ASN A 3 -11.43 -17.30 -16.06
CA ASN A 3 -11.07 -18.66 -15.65
C ASN A 3 -11.40 -19.60 -16.81
N PHE A 4 -10.35 -20.09 -17.46
CA PHE A 4 -10.47 -20.90 -18.67
C PHE A 4 -11.19 -22.22 -18.37
N LEU A 5 -10.86 -22.89 -17.27
CA LEU A 5 -11.46 -24.18 -16.94
C LEU A 5 -12.98 -24.07 -16.71
N GLN A 6 -13.43 -22.98 -16.09
CA GLN A 6 -14.84 -22.70 -15.86
C GLN A 6 -15.57 -22.21 -17.12
N HIS A 7 -14.95 -21.33 -17.89
CA HIS A 7 -15.58 -20.62 -19.01
C HIS A 7 -15.10 -21.07 -20.40
N ARG A 8 -14.48 -22.26 -20.53
CA ARG A 8 -13.94 -22.77 -21.82
C ARG A 8 -14.95 -22.83 -22.96
N ASN A 9 -16.24 -22.91 -22.64
CA ASN A 9 -17.32 -22.92 -23.63
C ASN A 9 -17.87 -21.51 -23.95
N GLU A 10 -17.41 -20.49 -23.22
CA GLU A 10 -17.81 -19.09 -23.34
C GLU A 10 -16.68 -18.23 -23.92
N ILE A 11 -15.80 -18.84 -24.74
CA ILE A 11 -14.71 -18.13 -25.40
C ILE A 11 -15.23 -17.49 -26.69
N GLY A 12 -15.18 -16.16 -26.73
CA GLY A 12 -15.49 -15.37 -27.91
C GLY A 12 -14.20 -14.83 -28.55
N LEU A 13 -14.03 -15.08 -29.85
CA LEU A 13 -12.98 -14.47 -30.66
C LEU A 13 -13.60 -13.71 -31.83
N GLN A 14 -13.30 -12.42 -31.93
CA GLN A 14 -13.74 -11.53 -33.00
C GLN A 14 -12.57 -10.67 -33.46
N ILE A 15 -12.53 -10.31 -34.74
CA ILE A 15 -11.58 -9.34 -35.29
C ILE A 15 -12.41 -8.19 -35.88
N PRO A 16 -13.01 -7.32 -35.07
CA PRO A 16 -14.03 -6.38 -35.55
C PRO A 16 -13.50 -5.33 -36.54
N TYR A 17 -12.22 -4.98 -36.45
CA TYR A 17 -11.61 -3.99 -37.33
C TYR A 17 -10.09 -4.19 -37.43
N VAL A 18 -9.48 -3.41 -38.32
CA VAL A 18 -8.04 -3.36 -38.53
C VAL A 18 -7.53 -1.94 -38.30
N GLU A 19 -6.35 -1.82 -37.70
CA GLU A 19 -5.61 -0.56 -37.59
C GLU A 19 -4.60 -0.48 -38.73
N ARG A 20 -4.49 0.70 -39.35
CA ARG A 20 -3.62 0.95 -40.49
C ARG A 20 -2.59 2.01 -40.15
N ASP A 21 -1.33 1.66 -40.35
CA ASP A 21 -0.20 2.59 -40.43
C ASP A 21 0.46 2.43 -41.82
N ILE A 22 1.22 3.42 -42.29
CA ILE A 22 1.68 3.64 -43.68
C ILE A 22 2.29 2.39 -44.34
N LYS A 23 2.80 1.42 -43.55
CA LYS A 23 3.37 0.15 -44.05
C LYS A 23 2.82 -1.11 -43.39
N VAL A 24 1.85 -1.01 -42.48
CA VAL A 24 1.49 -2.10 -41.57
C VAL A 24 -0.03 -2.18 -41.38
N THR A 25 -0.56 -3.38 -41.57
CA THR A 25 -1.92 -3.75 -41.19
C THR A 25 -1.88 -4.52 -39.87
N ILE A 26 -2.59 -4.03 -38.86
CA ILE A 26 -2.73 -4.66 -37.56
C ILE A 26 -4.17 -5.14 -37.40
N TYR A 27 -4.34 -6.41 -37.09
CA TYR A 27 -5.63 -7.03 -36.81
C TYR A 27 -5.92 -6.90 -35.32
N VAL A 28 -7.02 -6.23 -34.98
CA VAL A 28 -7.43 -6.05 -33.59
C VAL A 28 -8.39 -7.16 -33.23
N ILE A 29 -7.96 -8.04 -32.34
CA ILE A 29 -8.70 -9.20 -31.87
C ILE A 29 -9.38 -8.82 -30.56
N HIS A 30 -10.70 -8.97 -30.49
CA HIS A 30 -11.46 -8.94 -29.25
C HIS A 30 -11.56 -10.37 -28.72
N VAL A 31 -11.03 -10.58 -27.52
CA VAL A 31 -11.10 -11.85 -26.80
C VAL A 31 -12.09 -11.68 -25.65
N THR A 32 -13.01 -12.62 -25.52
CA THR A 32 -13.96 -12.72 -24.41
C THR A 32 -13.80 -14.09 -23.77
N LEU A 33 -13.71 -14.14 -22.44
CA LEU A 33 -13.74 -15.36 -21.65
C LEU A 33 -14.65 -15.12 -20.44
N GLY A 34 -15.87 -15.63 -20.53
CA GLY A 34 -16.94 -15.33 -19.56
C GLY A 34 -17.18 -13.82 -19.44
N PRO A 35 -17.10 -13.22 -18.24
CA PRO A 35 -17.36 -11.78 -18.05
C PRO A 35 -16.20 -10.87 -18.43
N VAL A 36 -15.01 -11.43 -18.68
CA VAL A 36 -13.79 -10.66 -18.97
C VAL A 36 -13.59 -10.57 -20.47
N LYS A 37 -13.31 -9.36 -20.95
CA LYS A 37 -13.00 -9.07 -22.35
C LYS A 37 -11.75 -8.21 -22.43
N TRP A 38 -10.92 -8.43 -23.46
CA TRP A 38 -9.72 -7.65 -23.73
C TRP A 38 -9.42 -7.59 -25.23
N GLN A 39 -8.47 -6.72 -25.59
CA GLN A 39 -8.03 -6.55 -26.96
C GLN A 39 -6.58 -7.00 -27.13
N VAL A 40 -6.33 -7.70 -28.23
CA VAL A 40 -5.00 -8.13 -28.66
C VAL A 40 -4.74 -7.62 -30.07
N LYS A 41 -3.51 -7.19 -30.35
CA LYS A 41 -3.14 -6.60 -31.63
C LYS A 41 -2.04 -7.41 -32.28
N HIS A 42 -2.30 -7.96 -33.47
CA HIS A 42 -1.32 -8.77 -34.20
C HIS A 42 -1.23 -8.38 -35.67
N ARG A 43 -0.03 -8.47 -36.22
CA ARG A 43 0.19 -8.44 -37.68
C ARG A 43 -0.03 -9.84 -38.25
N TYR A 44 -0.34 -9.95 -39.53
CA TYR A 44 -0.48 -11.25 -40.20
C TYR A 44 0.74 -12.18 -40.00
N SER A 45 1.96 -11.63 -39.95
CA SER A 45 3.17 -12.42 -39.70
C SER A 45 3.15 -13.16 -38.35
N ALA A 46 2.50 -12.59 -37.33
CA ALA A 46 2.37 -13.25 -36.04
C ALA A 46 1.40 -14.45 -36.11
N PHE A 47 0.32 -14.34 -36.89
CA PHE A 47 -0.58 -15.48 -37.16
C PHE A 47 0.14 -16.60 -37.90
N ALA A 48 0.98 -16.25 -38.88
CA ALA A 48 1.78 -17.24 -39.63
C ALA A 48 2.77 -17.97 -38.71
N ALA A 49 3.52 -17.23 -37.88
CA ALA A 49 4.46 -17.81 -36.93
C ALA A 49 3.76 -18.73 -35.91
N LEU A 50 2.62 -18.31 -35.36
CA LEU A 50 1.81 -19.17 -34.49
C LEU A 50 1.36 -20.43 -35.24
N HIS A 51 0.85 -20.29 -36.46
CA HIS A 51 0.32 -21.41 -37.23
C HIS A 51 1.38 -22.47 -37.53
N GLU A 52 2.61 -22.06 -37.85
CA GLU A 52 3.73 -22.98 -38.09
C GLU A 52 3.96 -23.90 -36.88
N ILE A 53 3.94 -23.35 -35.66
CA ILE A 53 4.10 -24.12 -34.42
C ILE A 53 2.89 -25.03 -34.19
N LEU A 54 1.67 -24.51 -34.34
CA LEU A 54 0.45 -25.29 -34.12
C LEU A 54 0.30 -26.47 -35.09
N VAL A 55 0.79 -26.33 -36.32
CA VAL A 55 0.85 -27.41 -37.31
C VAL A 55 1.89 -28.46 -36.92
N ALA A 56 3.09 -28.02 -36.50
CA ALA A 56 4.20 -28.90 -36.19
C ALA A 56 3.91 -29.76 -34.94
N ASP A 57 3.41 -29.12 -33.88
CA ASP A 57 3.44 -29.70 -32.54
C ASP A 57 2.03 -30.04 -32.00
N HIS A 58 0.97 -29.51 -32.62
CA HIS A 58 -0.41 -29.62 -32.09
C HIS A 58 -1.44 -30.14 -33.10
N GLY A 59 -1.00 -30.60 -34.27
CA GLY A 59 -1.86 -31.29 -35.24
C GLY A 59 -2.92 -30.40 -35.92
N VAL A 60 -2.72 -29.07 -35.94
CA VAL A 60 -3.59 -28.16 -36.69
C VAL A 60 -3.40 -28.37 -38.20
N ALA A 61 -4.49 -28.34 -38.97
CA ALA A 61 -4.46 -28.52 -40.42
C ALA A 61 -3.68 -27.40 -41.14
N LYS A 62 -2.81 -27.77 -42.09
CA LYS A 62 -1.86 -26.87 -42.80
C LYS A 62 -2.53 -25.79 -43.66
N ASP A 63 -3.72 -26.08 -44.17
CA ASP A 63 -4.47 -25.24 -45.10
C ASP A 63 -5.45 -24.29 -44.40
N LEU A 64 -5.51 -24.33 -43.07
CA LEU A 64 -6.47 -23.55 -42.28
C LEU A 64 -6.16 -22.05 -42.27
N LEU A 65 -4.89 -21.65 -42.34
CA LEU A 65 -4.49 -20.24 -42.32
C LEU A 65 -4.70 -19.59 -43.71
N PRO A 66 -5.39 -18.44 -43.82
CA PRO A 66 -5.56 -17.76 -45.11
C PRO A 66 -4.21 -17.35 -45.70
N PRO A 67 -4.01 -17.46 -47.02
CA PRO A 67 -2.69 -17.35 -47.65
C PRO A 67 -2.09 -15.94 -47.57
N LYS A 68 -0.75 -15.89 -47.60
CA LYS A 68 0.01 -14.65 -47.72
C LYS A 68 -0.15 -14.08 -49.13
N LYS A 69 -0.18 -12.75 -49.25
CA LYS A 69 -0.29 -12.04 -50.54
C LYS A 69 0.84 -11.02 -50.58
N VAL A 70 1.67 -11.10 -51.61
CA VAL A 70 2.90 -10.30 -51.73
C VAL A 70 2.64 -8.96 -52.46
N ILE A 71 1.68 -8.94 -53.39
CA ILE A 71 1.32 -7.76 -54.20
C ILE A 71 -0.11 -7.32 -53.85
N GLY A 72 -0.35 -6.02 -53.66
CA GLY A 72 -1.69 -5.50 -53.32
C GLY A 72 -2.17 -5.93 -51.93
N ASN A 73 -1.25 -6.10 -50.98
CA ASN A 73 -1.53 -6.45 -49.59
C ASN A 73 -2.12 -5.28 -48.76
N GLN A 74 -2.09 -4.06 -49.31
CA GLN A 74 -2.71 -2.87 -48.74
C GLN A 74 -4.09 -2.54 -49.35
N ASP A 75 -4.57 -3.37 -50.28
CA ASP A 75 -5.90 -3.20 -50.87
C ASP A 75 -6.98 -3.34 -49.78
N PRO A 76 -7.91 -2.36 -49.63
CA PRO A 76 -8.90 -2.40 -48.56
C PRO A 76 -9.83 -3.62 -48.60
N VAL A 77 -10.28 -4.03 -49.80
CA VAL A 77 -11.17 -5.19 -49.97
C VAL A 77 -10.44 -6.47 -49.57
N PHE A 78 -9.18 -6.59 -49.99
CA PHE A 78 -8.33 -7.69 -49.61
C PHE A 78 -8.09 -7.78 -48.09
N ILE A 79 -7.80 -6.65 -47.44
CA ILE A 79 -7.59 -6.60 -45.99
C ILE A 79 -8.85 -7.04 -45.26
N GLU A 80 -10.03 -6.59 -45.69
CA GLU A 80 -11.31 -6.93 -45.07
C GLU A 80 -11.64 -8.42 -45.24
N ASN A 81 -11.44 -8.97 -46.44
CA ASN A 81 -11.59 -10.41 -46.68
C ASN A 81 -10.62 -11.23 -45.83
N ARG A 82 -9.37 -10.77 -45.69
CA ARG A 82 -8.38 -11.42 -44.82
C ARG A 82 -8.76 -11.31 -43.35
N ARG A 83 -9.28 -10.18 -42.88
CA ARG A 83 -9.75 -9.98 -41.51
C ARG A 83 -10.83 -11.01 -41.16
N ALA A 84 -11.85 -11.13 -42.01
CA ALA A 84 -12.92 -12.13 -41.85
C ALA A 84 -12.38 -13.57 -41.86
N ALA A 85 -11.45 -13.88 -42.78
CA ALA A 85 -10.84 -15.21 -42.84
C ALA A 85 -9.97 -15.54 -41.61
N LEU A 86 -9.22 -14.56 -41.08
CA LEU A 86 -8.44 -14.73 -39.86
C LEU A 86 -9.32 -14.91 -38.62
N GLU A 87 -10.49 -14.26 -38.58
CA GLU A 87 -11.47 -14.48 -37.51
C GLU A 87 -11.99 -15.92 -37.52
N THR A 88 -12.38 -16.43 -38.69
CA THR A 88 -12.80 -17.82 -38.87
C THR A 88 -11.68 -18.80 -38.50
N TYR A 89 -10.45 -18.52 -38.94
CA TYR A 89 -9.26 -19.29 -38.57
C TYR A 89 -9.10 -19.40 -37.05
N LEU A 90 -9.11 -18.26 -36.33
CA LEU A 90 -8.93 -18.25 -34.88
C LEU A 90 -10.03 -19.02 -34.15
N ARG A 91 -11.29 -18.89 -34.59
CA ARG A 91 -12.41 -19.65 -34.00
C ARG A 91 -12.24 -21.15 -34.22
N SER A 92 -11.83 -21.58 -35.41
CA SER A 92 -11.59 -22.99 -35.71
C SER A 92 -10.45 -23.56 -34.87
N VAL A 93 -9.32 -22.85 -34.80
CA VAL A 93 -8.15 -23.25 -33.98
C VAL A 93 -8.53 -23.33 -32.51
N MET A 94 -9.23 -22.31 -31.98
CA MET A 94 -9.68 -22.29 -30.59
C MET A 94 -10.62 -23.46 -30.30
N ASN A 95 -11.59 -23.74 -31.17
CA ASN A 95 -12.52 -24.85 -30.95
C ASN A 95 -11.83 -26.22 -30.97
N PHE A 96 -10.80 -26.38 -31.79
CA PHE A 96 -9.99 -27.59 -31.85
C PHE A 96 -9.13 -27.78 -30.60
N LEU A 97 -8.49 -26.70 -30.11
CA LEU A 97 -7.50 -26.76 -29.03
C LEU A 97 -8.06 -26.44 -27.64
N LYS A 98 -9.33 -26.06 -27.48
CA LYS A 98 -9.90 -25.62 -26.18
C LYS A 98 -9.86 -26.66 -25.06
N ILE A 99 -9.64 -27.94 -25.35
CA ILE A 99 -9.52 -28.97 -24.31
C ILE A 99 -8.11 -28.97 -23.71
N ALA A 100 -7.09 -28.79 -24.55
CA ALA A 100 -5.68 -28.77 -24.17
C ALA A 100 -5.01 -27.60 -24.91
N MET A 101 -5.26 -26.38 -24.43
CA MET A 101 -4.80 -25.17 -25.09
C MET A 101 -3.26 -25.06 -24.98
N PRO A 102 -2.54 -24.96 -26.11
CA PRO A 102 -1.09 -24.78 -26.09
C PRO A 102 -0.69 -23.42 -25.52
N GLN A 103 0.52 -23.35 -24.95
CA GLN A 103 1.05 -22.11 -24.39
C GLN A 103 1.17 -21.02 -25.45
N GLU A 104 1.59 -21.37 -26.66
CA GLU A 104 1.80 -20.44 -27.77
C GLU A 104 0.49 -19.75 -28.16
N LEU A 105 -0.63 -20.49 -28.18
CA LEU A 105 -1.94 -19.92 -28.44
C LEU A 105 -2.40 -19.05 -27.26
N ALA A 106 -2.17 -19.49 -26.03
CA ALA A 106 -2.50 -18.71 -24.83
C ALA A 106 -1.71 -17.40 -24.78
N PHE A 107 -0.41 -17.42 -25.09
CA PHE A 107 0.44 -16.25 -25.20
C PHE A 107 0.02 -15.35 -26.35
N PHE A 108 -0.26 -15.91 -27.53
CA PHE A 108 -0.76 -15.16 -28.68
C PHE A 108 -2.05 -14.40 -28.34
N LEU A 109 -2.94 -14.98 -27.53
CA LEU A 109 -4.20 -14.34 -27.12
C LEU A 109 -4.11 -13.61 -25.77
N HIS A 110 -2.92 -13.42 -25.20
CA HIS A 110 -2.67 -12.76 -23.91
C HIS A 110 -3.39 -13.39 -22.70
N PHE A 111 -3.68 -14.68 -22.71
CA PHE A 111 -4.31 -15.37 -21.57
C PHE A 111 -3.46 -15.28 -20.29
N HIS A 112 -2.12 -15.31 -20.42
CA HIS A 112 -1.18 -15.15 -19.31
C HIS A 112 -1.35 -13.83 -18.52
N GLN A 113 -2.07 -12.84 -19.05
CA GLN A 113 -2.31 -11.56 -18.37
C GLN A 113 -3.65 -11.49 -17.62
N TYR A 114 -4.63 -12.31 -18.01
CA TYR A 114 -6.02 -12.15 -17.55
C TYR A 114 -6.64 -13.44 -17.00
N GLU A 115 -6.00 -14.58 -17.23
CA GLU A 115 -6.50 -15.91 -16.91
C GLU A 115 -5.63 -16.60 -15.85
N VAL A 116 -6.29 -17.26 -14.90
CA VAL A 116 -5.68 -17.79 -13.67
C VAL A 116 -4.56 -18.78 -13.94
N LEU A 117 -4.79 -19.79 -14.79
CA LEU A 117 -3.83 -20.88 -15.02
C LEU A 117 -2.55 -20.35 -15.67
N TYR A 118 -2.69 -19.60 -16.76
CA TYR A 118 -1.53 -19.11 -17.51
C TYR A 118 -0.77 -18.01 -16.76
N LEU A 119 -1.46 -17.18 -15.97
CA LEU A 119 -0.82 -16.23 -15.08
C LEU A 119 0.04 -16.97 -14.04
N LEU A 120 -0.52 -18.01 -13.40
CA LEU A 120 0.21 -18.78 -12.40
C LEU A 120 1.37 -19.57 -12.98
N GLN A 121 1.25 -20.11 -14.20
CA GLN A 121 2.37 -20.75 -14.90
C GLN A 121 3.49 -19.74 -15.20
N SER A 122 3.15 -18.52 -15.61
CA SER A 122 4.15 -17.46 -15.80
C SER A 122 4.85 -17.09 -14.49
N MET A 123 4.10 -17.03 -13.39
CA MET A 123 4.67 -16.79 -12.06
C MET A 123 5.55 -17.94 -11.59
N ALA A 124 5.12 -19.19 -11.80
CA ALA A 124 5.89 -20.39 -11.46
C ALA A 124 7.25 -20.39 -12.17
N LEU A 125 7.25 -20.13 -13.48
CA LEU A 125 8.49 -20.05 -14.26
C LEU A 125 9.40 -18.93 -13.76
N GLN A 126 8.85 -17.76 -13.44
CA GLN A 126 9.61 -16.64 -12.89
C GLN A 126 10.24 -17.01 -11.54
N PHE A 127 9.46 -17.56 -10.61
CA PHE A 127 9.96 -17.93 -9.28
C PHE A 127 10.92 -19.11 -9.32
N PHE A 128 10.76 -20.04 -10.27
CA PHE A 128 11.74 -21.09 -10.48
C PHE A 128 13.09 -20.53 -10.93
N ASN A 129 13.09 -19.58 -11.88
CA ASN A 129 14.33 -19.04 -12.45
C ASN A 129 15.01 -18.00 -11.54
N GLU A 130 14.22 -17.17 -10.85
CA GLU A 130 14.68 -15.96 -10.16
C GLU A 130 14.36 -15.95 -8.66
N GLY A 131 13.69 -16.98 -8.14
CA GLY A 131 13.19 -17.00 -6.76
C GLY A 131 14.26 -16.77 -5.71
N ASP A 132 15.40 -17.46 -5.82
CA ASP A 132 16.51 -17.31 -4.87
C ASP A 132 17.04 -15.86 -4.87
N LEU A 133 17.17 -15.24 -6.04
CA LEU A 133 17.61 -13.85 -6.17
C LEU A 133 16.61 -12.88 -5.55
N LEU A 134 15.31 -13.11 -5.78
CA LEU A 134 14.23 -12.30 -5.22
C LEU A 134 14.16 -12.42 -3.69
N LEU A 135 14.54 -13.56 -3.12
CA LEU A 135 14.51 -13.83 -1.68
C LEU A 135 15.74 -13.31 -0.93
N GLN A 136 16.88 -13.10 -1.59
CA GLN A 136 18.15 -12.66 -0.95
C GLN A 136 18.04 -11.33 -0.20
N ASN A 137 17.16 -10.42 -0.66
CA ASN A 137 17.00 -9.09 -0.06
C ASN A 137 15.64 -8.97 0.64
N SER A 138 15.62 -9.17 1.96
CA SER A 138 14.46 -8.97 2.85
C SER A 138 13.27 -9.93 2.69
N SER A 139 13.41 -10.99 1.87
CA SER A 139 12.35 -11.95 1.56
C SER A 139 11.01 -11.24 1.30
N SER A 140 11.08 -10.24 0.41
CA SER A 140 10.01 -9.31 0.09
C SER A 140 9.62 -9.43 -1.37
N TYR A 141 8.32 -9.44 -1.66
CA TYR A 141 7.82 -9.42 -3.03
C TYR A 141 6.55 -8.58 -3.14
N LYS A 142 6.40 -7.95 -4.31
CA LYS A 142 5.25 -7.11 -4.62
C LYS A 142 4.27 -7.85 -5.51
N PHE A 143 3.04 -7.99 -5.03
CA PHE A 143 1.92 -8.60 -5.75
C PHE A 143 0.88 -7.57 -6.16
N THR A 144 0.12 -7.90 -7.20
CA THR A 144 -1.14 -7.22 -7.48
C THR A 144 -2.32 -8.03 -6.92
N PRO A 145 -3.50 -7.40 -6.67
CA PRO A 145 -4.71 -8.14 -6.31
C PRO A 145 -5.09 -9.24 -7.30
N LEU A 146 -4.76 -9.08 -8.59
CA LEU A 146 -4.98 -10.10 -9.61
C LEU A 146 -4.17 -11.37 -9.32
N GLN A 147 -2.89 -11.24 -9.04
CA GLN A 147 -2.00 -12.37 -8.74
C GLN A 147 -2.45 -13.07 -7.46
N LEU A 148 -2.82 -12.31 -6.42
CA LEU A 148 -3.33 -12.87 -5.17
C LEU A 148 -4.67 -13.59 -5.37
N HIS A 149 -5.56 -13.05 -6.20
CA HIS A 149 -6.80 -13.70 -6.58
C HIS A 149 -6.53 -15.02 -7.32
N ALA A 150 -5.59 -15.03 -8.27
CA ALA A 150 -5.22 -16.24 -9.00
C ALA A 150 -4.68 -17.33 -8.06
N ILE A 151 -3.78 -16.98 -7.12
CA ILE A 151 -3.28 -17.89 -6.08
C ILE A 151 -4.45 -18.43 -5.24
N SER A 152 -5.37 -17.54 -4.82
CA SER A 152 -6.53 -17.90 -3.99
C SER A 152 -7.53 -18.81 -4.71
N GLU A 153 -7.76 -18.61 -6.02
CA GLU A 153 -8.55 -19.50 -6.87
C GLU A 153 -7.88 -20.87 -6.99
N ARG A 154 -6.56 -20.90 -7.22
CA ARG A 154 -5.82 -22.14 -7.36
C ARG A 154 -5.83 -23.00 -6.09
N LEU A 155 -5.72 -22.39 -4.92
CA LEU A 155 -5.78 -23.07 -3.63
C LEU A 155 -7.15 -23.71 -3.34
N ARG A 156 -8.22 -23.27 -4.02
CA ARG A 156 -9.56 -23.88 -3.91
C ARG A 156 -9.77 -25.07 -4.84
N GLN A 157 -8.88 -25.26 -5.80
CA GLN A 157 -9.00 -26.33 -6.79
C GLN A 157 -8.22 -27.58 -6.34
N PRO A 158 -8.74 -28.79 -6.61
CA PRO A 158 -7.96 -30.02 -6.41
C PRO A 158 -6.64 -29.94 -7.18
N CYS A 159 -5.59 -30.58 -6.67
CA CYS A 159 -4.33 -30.66 -7.39
C CYS A 159 -4.59 -31.26 -8.77
N PRO A 160 -4.35 -30.53 -9.87
CA PRO A 160 -4.70 -31.04 -11.17
C PRO A 160 -3.74 -32.22 -11.45
N PRO A 161 -4.26 -33.40 -11.84
CA PRO A 161 -3.42 -34.50 -12.28
C PRO A 161 -2.88 -34.11 -13.65
N VAL A 162 -1.75 -33.42 -13.70
CA VAL A 162 -1.15 -33.03 -14.97
C VAL A 162 0.30 -33.46 -14.92
N ASP A 163 0.65 -34.39 -15.80
CA ASP A 163 2.01 -34.50 -16.33
C ASP A 163 2.29 -33.18 -17.08
N ILE A 164 2.74 -32.16 -16.35
CA ILE A 164 3.21 -30.93 -16.96
C ILE A 164 4.57 -31.28 -17.57
N PRO A 165 4.74 -31.22 -18.91
CA PRO A 165 5.98 -31.66 -19.54
C PRO A 165 7.20 -30.88 -19.04
N ASP A 166 7.00 -29.59 -18.72
CA ASP A 166 8.00 -28.73 -18.12
C ASP A 166 7.71 -28.50 -16.63
N LYS A 167 8.49 -29.16 -15.77
CA LYS A 167 8.40 -29.04 -14.30
C LYS A 167 8.61 -27.61 -13.77
N ARG A 168 9.17 -26.70 -14.56
CA ARG A 168 9.34 -25.28 -14.17
C ARG A 168 8.02 -24.53 -14.10
N LEU A 169 6.98 -25.05 -14.76
CA LEU A 169 5.62 -24.50 -14.75
C LEU A 169 4.77 -25.07 -13.61
N ASP A 170 5.34 -25.92 -12.75
CA ASP A 170 4.63 -26.47 -11.61
C ASP A 170 4.22 -25.33 -10.66
N LEU A 171 2.94 -25.30 -10.32
CA LEU A 171 2.37 -24.28 -9.46
C LEU A 171 2.85 -24.42 -8.00
N SER A 172 3.52 -25.53 -7.64
CA SER A 172 4.22 -25.66 -6.36
C SER A 172 5.26 -24.55 -6.15
N HIS A 173 5.98 -24.15 -7.21
CA HIS A 173 6.99 -23.08 -7.14
C HIS A 173 6.40 -21.75 -6.65
N VAL A 174 5.13 -21.48 -6.99
CA VAL A 174 4.41 -20.30 -6.50
C VAL A 174 4.16 -20.38 -5.00
N LEU A 175 3.73 -21.53 -4.50
CA LEU A 175 3.44 -21.71 -3.07
C LEU A 175 4.72 -21.74 -2.24
N ASP A 176 5.75 -22.46 -2.70
CA ASP A 176 7.05 -22.54 -2.04
C ASP A 176 7.70 -21.15 -1.93
N PHE A 177 7.58 -20.33 -2.98
CA PHE A 177 8.01 -18.93 -2.95
C PHE A 177 7.19 -18.11 -1.94
N CYS A 178 5.86 -18.16 -2.01
CA CYS A 178 4.97 -17.41 -1.09
C CYS A 178 5.19 -17.79 0.39
N TRP A 179 5.51 -19.04 0.70
CA TRP A 179 5.77 -19.51 2.07
C TRP A 179 7.01 -18.90 2.70
N GLN A 180 8.00 -18.53 1.88
CA GLN A 180 9.27 -17.97 2.32
C GLN A 180 9.22 -16.45 2.55
N LEU A 181 8.18 -15.77 2.06
CA LEU A 181 8.08 -14.32 2.17
C LEU A 181 7.75 -13.87 3.60
N THR A 182 8.59 -13.01 4.14
CA THR A 182 8.37 -12.33 5.43
C THR A 182 7.73 -10.97 5.25
N LYS A 183 7.92 -10.34 4.08
CA LYS A 183 7.30 -9.08 3.70
C LYS A 183 6.53 -9.24 2.39
N VAL A 184 5.31 -8.72 2.36
CA VAL A 184 4.48 -8.68 1.15
C VAL A 184 4.02 -7.24 0.92
N GLU A 185 4.20 -6.77 -0.30
CA GLU A 185 3.65 -5.51 -0.77
C GLU A 185 2.52 -5.78 -1.76
N ILE A 186 1.40 -5.10 -1.60
CA ILE A 186 0.23 -5.24 -2.49
C ILE A 186 -0.04 -3.87 -3.10
N GLU A 187 0.03 -3.80 -4.43
CA GLU A 187 -0.26 -2.60 -5.20
C GLU A 187 -1.55 -2.80 -5.99
N GLY A 188 -2.60 -2.11 -5.56
CA GLY A 188 -3.93 -2.17 -6.15
C GLY A 188 -4.11 -1.20 -7.30
N SER A 189 -5.21 -1.36 -8.03
CA SER A 189 -5.62 -0.39 -9.04
C SER A 189 -7.12 -0.47 -9.28
N ASN A 190 -7.75 0.70 -9.37
CA ASN A 190 -9.15 0.86 -9.74
C ASN A 190 -9.35 1.08 -11.24
N PHE A 191 -8.27 1.08 -12.02
CA PHE A 191 -8.33 1.20 -13.47
C PHE A 191 -8.43 -0.17 -14.14
N PRO A 192 -9.05 -0.24 -15.34
CA PRO A 192 -9.02 -1.46 -16.12
C PRO A 192 -7.58 -1.87 -16.45
N LEU A 193 -7.27 -3.16 -16.28
CA LEU A 193 -5.95 -3.70 -16.56
C LEU A 193 -5.70 -3.74 -18.07
N ASN A 194 -4.69 -3.02 -18.53
CA ASN A 194 -4.28 -2.96 -19.95
C ASN A 194 -5.48 -2.66 -20.88
N THR A 195 -5.80 -3.56 -21.80
CA THR A 195 -6.91 -3.41 -22.76
C THR A 195 -8.19 -4.12 -22.32
N SER A 196 -8.21 -4.65 -21.10
CA SER A 196 -9.33 -5.43 -20.58
C SER A 196 -10.36 -4.57 -19.84
N ASN A 197 -11.52 -5.15 -19.53
CA ASN A 197 -12.48 -4.60 -18.56
C ASN A 197 -12.21 -5.05 -17.11
N LEU A 198 -11.07 -5.68 -16.83
CA LEU A 198 -10.75 -6.27 -15.53
C LEU A 198 -10.22 -5.20 -14.57
N ILE A 199 -10.92 -4.96 -13.47
CA ILE A 199 -10.46 -4.07 -12.39
C ILE A 199 -9.92 -4.94 -11.25
N GLN A 200 -8.63 -4.82 -10.96
CA GLN A 200 -7.93 -5.70 -10.01
C GLN A 200 -8.50 -5.57 -8.59
N ASN A 201 -8.84 -4.36 -8.16
CA ASN A 201 -9.44 -4.08 -6.85
C ASN A 201 -10.87 -4.62 -6.64
N ASN A 202 -11.48 -5.22 -7.66
CA ASN A 202 -12.78 -5.88 -7.54
C ASN A 202 -12.65 -7.39 -7.33
N LEU A 203 -11.44 -7.93 -7.32
CA LEU A 203 -11.20 -9.36 -7.20
C LEU A 203 -11.00 -9.75 -5.74
N PRO A 204 -11.77 -10.71 -5.20
CA PRO A 204 -11.58 -11.18 -3.84
C PRO A 204 -10.34 -12.06 -3.74
N TYR A 205 -9.55 -11.92 -2.68
CA TYR A 205 -8.37 -12.75 -2.46
C TYR A 205 -8.15 -12.97 -0.97
N ASN A 206 -7.39 -14.01 -0.62
CA ASN A 206 -6.91 -14.22 0.74
C ASN A 206 -5.39 -14.28 0.77
N LEU A 207 -4.84 -14.26 1.98
CA LEU A 207 -3.39 -14.28 2.24
C LEU A 207 -2.98 -15.57 2.96
N SER A 208 -3.74 -16.65 2.77
CA SER A 208 -3.50 -17.94 3.42
C SER A 208 -2.21 -18.62 2.95
N ALA A 209 -1.74 -18.27 1.74
CA ALA A 209 -0.51 -18.74 1.13
C ALA A 209 0.77 -18.17 1.78
N PHE A 210 0.68 -17.16 2.66
CA PHE A 210 1.86 -16.49 3.22
C PHE A 210 2.05 -16.91 4.69
N LYS A 211 2.72 -18.04 4.91
CA LYS A 211 2.87 -18.64 6.26
C LYS A 211 3.90 -17.93 7.13
N SER A 212 4.91 -17.33 6.51
CA SER A 212 6.01 -16.62 7.20
C SER A 212 5.78 -15.11 7.29
N LEU A 213 4.61 -14.60 6.87
CA LEU A 213 4.35 -13.17 6.78
C LEU A 213 4.48 -12.47 8.14
N ARG A 214 5.20 -11.35 8.15
CA ARG A 214 5.40 -10.48 9.33
C ARG A 214 5.11 -9.03 9.01
N HIS A 215 5.39 -8.59 7.78
CA HIS A 215 5.22 -7.21 7.33
C HIS A 215 4.30 -7.18 6.11
N LEU A 216 3.22 -6.42 6.18
CA LEU A 216 2.27 -6.27 5.08
C LEU A 216 2.13 -4.80 4.72
N VAL A 217 2.38 -4.47 3.46
CA VAL A 217 2.17 -3.13 2.90
C VAL A 217 1.10 -3.20 1.84
N MET A 218 0.10 -2.33 1.90
CA MET A 218 -0.99 -2.23 0.96
C MET A 218 -1.09 -0.80 0.45
N THR A 219 -1.03 -0.61 -0.86
CA THR A 219 -1.11 0.70 -1.50
C THR A 219 -2.19 0.68 -2.57
N GLU A 220 -3.14 1.61 -2.50
CA GLU A 220 -4.28 1.71 -3.44
C GLU A 220 -5.14 0.44 -3.50
N VAL A 221 -5.25 -0.30 -2.40
CA VAL A 221 -5.96 -1.58 -2.33
C VAL A 221 -7.37 -1.40 -1.80
N ASN A 222 -8.35 -2.06 -2.42
CA ASN A 222 -9.67 -2.23 -1.81
C ASN A 222 -9.61 -3.33 -0.74
N VAL A 223 -9.38 -2.95 0.53
CA VAL A 223 -9.22 -3.91 1.63
C VAL A 223 -10.46 -4.79 1.87
N THR A 224 -11.65 -4.39 1.43
CA THR A 224 -12.89 -5.19 1.58
C THR A 224 -12.92 -6.46 0.73
N GLN A 225 -12.02 -6.56 -0.25
CA GLN A 225 -11.84 -7.75 -1.06
C GLN A 225 -10.97 -8.82 -0.37
N ILE A 226 -10.31 -8.49 0.73
CA ILE A 226 -9.55 -9.46 1.52
C ILE A 226 -10.52 -10.40 2.21
N LYS A 227 -10.30 -11.71 2.06
CA LYS A 227 -11.03 -12.80 2.69
C LYS A 227 -10.11 -13.58 3.63
N ASP A 228 -10.70 -14.29 4.58
CA ASP A 228 -10.01 -15.19 5.52
C ASP A 228 -8.80 -14.53 6.20
N ALA A 229 -9.00 -13.34 6.78
CA ALA A 229 -7.93 -12.51 7.33
C ALA A 229 -7.43 -12.99 8.71
N GLN A 230 -7.96 -14.09 9.25
CA GLN A 230 -7.53 -14.64 10.54
C GLN A 230 -6.01 -14.90 10.58
N ASN A 231 -5.44 -15.45 9.50
CA ASN A 231 -4.00 -15.74 9.44
C ASN A 231 -3.14 -14.47 9.58
N ILE A 232 -3.54 -13.36 8.94
CA ILE A 232 -2.78 -12.11 9.01
C ILE A 232 -2.94 -11.43 10.38
N ARG A 233 -4.14 -11.48 10.98
CA ARG A 233 -4.39 -10.95 12.33
C ARG A 233 -3.55 -11.65 13.40
N ALA A 234 -3.32 -12.96 13.24
CA ALA A 234 -2.56 -13.75 14.20
C ALA A 234 -1.03 -13.52 14.12
N HIS A 235 -0.48 -13.16 12.95
CA HIS A 235 0.96 -13.23 12.71
C HIS A 235 1.64 -11.92 12.25
N VAL A 236 0.90 -10.97 11.69
CA VAL A 236 1.49 -9.72 11.17
C VAL A 236 1.92 -8.82 12.34
N HIS A 237 3.15 -8.32 12.28
CA HIS A 237 3.76 -7.42 13.27
C HIS A 237 3.72 -5.96 12.83
N SER A 238 3.85 -5.72 11.53
CA SER A 238 3.82 -4.39 10.92
C SER A 238 2.85 -4.36 9.75
N LEU A 239 1.91 -3.43 9.78
CA LEU A 239 0.89 -3.24 8.76
C LEU A 239 0.91 -1.81 8.28
N ALA A 240 1.00 -1.62 6.97
CA ALA A 240 0.96 -0.32 6.35
C ALA A 240 -0.12 -0.29 5.26
N VAL A 241 -1.02 0.69 5.29
CA VAL A 241 -2.11 0.83 4.33
C VAL A 241 -2.21 2.28 3.87
N HIS A 242 -1.85 2.53 2.62
CA HIS A 242 -1.76 3.87 2.05
C HIS A 242 -2.69 4.03 0.85
N HIS A 243 -3.16 5.25 0.60
CA HIS A 243 -3.92 5.63 -0.59
C HIS A 243 -5.13 4.71 -0.88
N SER A 244 -5.64 4.02 0.14
CA SER A 244 -6.68 3.00 0.02
C SER A 244 -8.06 3.58 0.37
N GLN A 245 -8.13 4.91 0.44
CA GLN A 245 -9.34 5.69 0.68
C GLN A 245 -10.06 5.32 1.99
N LEU A 246 -9.31 4.81 2.98
CA LEU A 246 -9.89 4.41 4.26
C LEU A 246 -10.50 5.61 4.97
N ARG A 247 -11.75 5.44 5.41
CA ARG A 247 -12.50 6.43 6.21
C ARG A 247 -12.74 5.99 7.66
N SER A 248 -12.70 4.68 7.91
CA SER A 248 -12.81 4.09 9.26
C SER A 248 -11.86 2.91 9.38
N ILE A 249 -11.27 2.77 10.56
CA ILE A 249 -10.36 1.66 10.91
C ILE A 249 -11.10 0.32 10.92
N ALA A 250 -12.39 0.30 11.28
CA ALA A 250 -13.22 -0.90 11.22
C ALA A 250 -13.19 -1.59 9.85
N THR A 251 -13.09 -0.79 8.77
CA THR A 251 -13.01 -1.30 7.39
C THR A 251 -11.79 -2.17 7.16
N LEU A 252 -10.66 -1.81 7.75
CA LEU A 252 -9.42 -2.59 7.70
C LEU A 252 -9.43 -3.71 8.74
N ALA A 253 -9.74 -3.39 9.99
CA ALA A 253 -9.69 -4.31 11.12
C ALA A 253 -10.56 -5.55 10.88
N MET A 254 -11.74 -5.34 10.28
CA MET A 254 -12.76 -6.33 9.98
C MET A 254 -13.00 -6.43 8.46
N CYS A 255 -11.93 -6.42 7.66
CA CYS A 255 -11.99 -6.44 6.20
C CYS A 255 -12.77 -7.62 5.59
N ASP A 256 -12.74 -8.79 6.25
CA ASP A 256 -13.44 -10.02 5.88
C ASP A 256 -14.83 -10.17 6.54
N ALA A 257 -15.22 -9.27 7.44
CA ALA A 257 -16.52 -9.32 8.11
C ALA A 257 -17.64 -8.71 7.25
N LEU A 258 -18.80 -9.37 7.25
CA LEU A 258 -20.02 -8.88 6.61
C LEU A 258 -20.55 -7.61 7.30
N HIS A 259 -20.65 -7.65 8.62
CA HIS A 259 -21.05 -6.52 9.46
C HIS A 259 -19.83 -6.06 10.27
N LYS A 260 -19.51 -4.77 10.19
CA LYS A 260 -18.36 -4.16 10.87
C LYS A 260 -18.77 -3.57 12.21
N ASP A 261 -19.42 -4.41 13.02
CA ASP A 261 -19.82 -4.05 14.37
C ASP A 261 -18.69 -4.41 15.34
N VAL A 262 -17.97 -3.40 15.79
CA VAL A 262 -16.83 -3.52 16.69
C VAL A 262 -17.26 -3.98 18.10
N ALA A 263 -18.49 -3.66 18.51
CA ALA A 263 -18.99 -4.01 19.84
C ALA A 263 -19.24 -5.51 19.98
N SER A 264 -19.67 -6.18 18.90
CA SER A 264 -19.86 -7.63 18.84
C SER A 264 -18.65 -8.39 18.30
N ALA A 265 -17.55 -7.70 17.97
CA ALA A 265 -16.34 -8.33 17.46
C ALA A 265 -15.68 -9.21 18.55
N GLY A 266 -15.68 -10.52 18.32
CA GLY A 266 -14.98 -11.50 19.15
C GLY A 266 -13.45 -11.51 18.93
N GLU A 267 -12.77 -12.45 19.60
CA GLU A 267 -11.31 -12.56 19.56
C GLU A 267 -10.74 -12.76 18.14
N ASP A 268 -11.50 -13.39 17.24
CA ASP A 268 -11.09 -13.67 15.85
C ASP A 268 -10.76 -12.42 15.01
N TYR A 269 -11.21 -11.24 15.44
CA TYR A 269 -10.93 -9.96 14.79
C TYR A 269 -9.77 -9.18 15.44
N THR A 270 -9.16 -9.74 16.48
CA THR A 270 -8.05 -9.10 17.21
C THR A 270 -6.72 -9.33 16.51
N TRP A 271 -5.93 -8.27 16.37
CA TRP A 271 -4.58 -8.29 15.84
C TRP A 271 -3.59 -8.54 16.99
N HIS A 272 -3.25 -9.81 17.20
CA HIS A 272 -2.53 -10.24 18.40
C HIS A 272 -1.05 -9.84 18.43
N ARG A 273 -0.43 -9.64 17.27
CA ARG A 273 1.02 -9.35 17.16
C ARG A 273 1.34 -8.00 16.55
N LEU A 274 0.33 -7.23 16.15
CA LEU A 274 0.52 -5.97 15.46
C LEU A 274 1.08 -4.91 16.43
N THR A 275 2.33 -4.50 16.19
CA THR A 275 3.03 -3.48 17.00
C THR A 275 3.23 -2.18 16.23
N GLU A 276 3.23 -2.23 14.90
CA GLU A 276 3.40 -1.06 14.04
C GLU A 276 2.25 -0.97 13.06
N LEU A 277 1.57 0.17 13.06
CA LEU A 277 0.46 0.45 12.16
C LEU A 277 0.68 1.80 11.47
N ASP A 278 0.74 1.78 10.15
CA ASP A 278 0.82 2.96 9.30
C ASP A 278 -0.45 3.07 8.45
N LEU A 279 -1.29 4.06 8.71
CA LEU A 279 -2.49 4.37 7.93
C LEU A 279 -2.38 5.76 7.29
N SER A 280 -1.16 6.20 7.02
CA SER A 280 -0.91 7.51 6.41
C SER A 280 -1.50 7.59 5.00
N PHE A 281 -1.81 8.81 4.54
CA PHE A 281 -2.37 9.07 3.21
C PHE A 281 -3.72 8.37 2.96
N ASN A 282 -4.64 8.49 3.90
CA ASN A 282 -6.03 8.05 3.75
C ASN A 282 -7.00 9.21 4.02
N TYR A 283 -8.26 8.90 4.34
CA TYR A 283 -9.31 9.87 4.61
C TYR A 283 -9.95 9.62 5.97
N LEU A 284 -9.18 9.18 6.96
CA LEU A 284 -9.68 8.99 8.32
C LEU A 284 -10.07 10.34 8.91
N GLU A 285 -11.31 10.44 9.37
CA GLU A 285 -11.86 11.67 9.99
C GLU A 285 -11.85 11.57 11.53
N GLU A 286 -11.82 10.34 12.06
CA GLU A 286 -11.78 10.08 13.49
C GLU A 286 -10.89 8.88 13.86
N ILE A 287 -10.48 8.85 15.12
CA ILE A 287 -9.85 7.69 15.76
C ILE A 287 -10.96 7.01 16.58
N ASP A 288 -11.58 6.01 15.97
CA ASP A 288 -12.75 5.29 16.49
C ASP A 288 -12.38 4.16 17.46
N GLU A 289 -13.38 3.52 18.06
CA GLU A 289 -13.22 2.42 19.02
C GLU A 289 -12.65 1.13 18.40
N SER A 290 -12.54 1.02 17.07
CA SER A 290 -11.99 -0.16 16.38
C SER A 290 -10.53 -0.43 16.74
N PHE A 291 -9.80 0.60 17.21
CA PHE A 291 -8.43 0.43 17.70
C PHE A 291 -8.30 -0.55 18.87
N ARG A 292 -9.40 -0.85 19.59
CA ARG A 292 -9.42 -1.91 20.61
C ARG A 292 -9.02 -3.28 20.04
N LEU A 293 -9.26 -3.51 18.75
CA LEU A 293 -8.86 -4.74 18.05
C LEU A 293 -7.35 -4.80 17.78
N MET A 294 -6.59 -3.74 18.08
CA MET A 294 -5.16 -3.60 17.80
C MET A 294 -4.39 -3.09 19.04
N ALA A 295 -4.79 -3.53 20.24
CA ALA A 295 -4.29 -3.01 21.51
C ALA A 295 -2.77 -3.11 21.74
N HIS A 296 -2.06 -3.93 20.97
CA HIS A 296 -0.60 -4.11 21.07
C HIS A 296 0.21 -3.11 20.24
N VAL A 297 -0.44 -2.21 19.50
CA VAL A 297 0.24 -1.20 18.68
C VAL A 297 1.05 -0.26 19.58
N ARG A 298 2.34 -0.13 19.25
CA ARG A 298 3.34 0.73 19.90
C ARG A 298 3.69 1.96 19.07
N LYS A 299 3.60 1.81 17.75
CA LYS A 299 3.88 2.84 16.76
C LYS A 299 2.68 2.99 15.84
N LEU A 300 2.07 4.17 15.87
CA LEU A 300 0.91 4.50 15.06
C LEU A 300 1.22 5.73 14.21
N LYS A 301 1.06 5.60 12.89
CA LYS A 301 1.16 6.73 11.96
C LYS A 301 -0.18 6.94 11.28
N LEU A 302 -0.68 8.15 11.37
CA LEU A 302 -1.95 8.60 10.81
C LEU A 302 -1.75 9.90 10.02
N SER A 303 -0.54 10.13 9.49
CA SER A 303 -0.18 11.37 8.79
C SER A 303 -0.98 11.52 7.50
N HIS A 304 -1.22 12.74 7.02
CA HIS A 304 -2.00 12.98 5.80
C HIS A 304 -3.39 12.30 5.81
N ASN A 305 -4.15 12.56 6.87
CA ASN A 305 -5.56 12.18 7.00
C ASN A 305 -6.42 13.44 7.19
N LYS A 306 -7.65 13.29 7.71
CA LYS A 306 -8.60 14.40 7.96
C LYS A 306 -8.93 14.52 9.45
N LEU A 307 -8.02 14.08 10.32
CA LEU A 307 -8.23 14.09 11.76
C LEU A 307 -8.18 15.53 12.28
N ASN A 308 -9.06 15.87 13.20
CA ASN A 308 -9.08 17.18 13.85
C ASN A 308 -9.11 17.11 15.39
N ARG A 309 -9.30 15.91 15.95
CA ARG A 309 -9.38 15.63 17.38
C ARG A 309 -8.75 14.28 17.69
N VAL A 310 -8.13 14.20 18.86
CA VAL A 310 -7.57 12.94 19.38
C VAL A 310 -8.61 12.30 20.28
N THR A 311 -9.18 11.19 19.82
CA THR A 311 -10.13 10.32 20.55
C THR A 311 -9.66 8.88 20.46
N GLY A 312 -10.27 7.94 21.19
CA GLY A 312 -10.08 6.48 20.98
C GLY A 312 -8.69 5.88 21.27
N LEU A 313 -7.64 6.69 21.45
CA LEU A 313 -6.27 6.19 21.71
C LEU A 313 -6.09 5.57 23.10
N THR A 314 -7.04 5.75 24.01
CA THR A 314 -7.08 5.05 25.30
C THR A 314 -7.15 3.53 25.14
N HIS A 315 -7.57 3.04 23.97
CA HIS A 315 -7.57 1.61 23.61
C HIS A 315 -6.18 1.07 23.21
N LEU A 316 -5.15 1.92 23.13
CA LEU A 316 -3.78 1.54 22.77
C LEU A 316 -2.83 1.76 23.97
N PRO A 317 -2.89 0.91 25.01
CA PRO A 317 -2.14 1.12 26.25
C PRO A 317 -0.62 1.07 26.09
N HIS A 318 -0.13 0.49 24.99
CA HIS A 318 1.29 0.34 24.69
C HIS A 318 1.83 1.38 23.69
N LEU A 319 0.98 2.33 23.26
CA LEU A 319 1.36 3.35 22.29
C LEU A 319 2.47 4.25 22.85
N SER A 320 3.55 4.38 22.09
CA SER A 320 4.75 5.14 22.45
C SER A 320 5.20 6.11 21.36
N GLU A 321 4.92 5.80 20.09
CA GLU A 321 5.20 6.67 18.95
C GLU A 321 3.90 6.96 18.20
N LEU A 322 3.60 8.24 18.02
CA LEU A 322 2.41 8.70 17.32
C LEU A 322 2.77 9.81 16.32
N SER A 323 2.48 9.58 15.04
CA SER A 323 2.53 10.64 14.02
C SER A 323 1.13 10.99 13.55
N LEU A 324 0.81 12.27 13.65
CA LEU A 324 -0.43 12.94 13.27
C LEU A 324 -0.15 14.12 12.32
N SER A 325 1.01 14.12 11.67
CA SER A 325 1.43 15.19 10.75
C SER A 325 0.43 15.39 9.61
N ALA A 326 0.33 16.61 9.09
CA ALA A 326 -0.51 16.95 7.94
C ALA A 326 -1.98 16.50 8.12
N ASN A 327 -2.59 16.92 9.23
CA ASN A 327 -4.01 16.73 9.54
C ASN A 327 -4.67 18.12 9.72
N ALA A 328 -5.82 18.19 10.41
CA ALA A 328 -6.57 19.41 10.64
C ALA A 328 -6.66 19.78 12.13
N PHE A 329 -5.63 19.48 12.93
CA PHE A 329 -5.61 19.80 14.36
C PHE A 329 -5.43 21.30 14.60
N TYR A 330 -6.40 21.95 15.24
CA TYR A 330 -6.33 23.36 15.66
C TYR A 330 -6.38 23.53 17.19
N SER A 331 -6.91 22.53 17.91
CA SER A 331 -7.03 22.52 19.36
C SER A 331 -6.51 21.19 19.90
N ILE A 332 -5.67 21.28 20.92
CA ILE A 332 -5.04 20.14 21.60
C ILE A 332 -5.41 20.09 23.09
N LYS A 333 -6.53 20.71 23.46
CA LYS A 333 -6.98 20.70 24.87
C LYS A 333 -7.15 19.27 25.36
N ASP A 334 -6.75 19.04 26.60
CA ASP A 334 -6.91 17.77 27.30
C ASP A 334 -6.29 16.54 26.61
N LEU A 335 -5.25 16.74 25.79
CA LEU A 335 -4.53 15.62 25.15
C LEU A 335 -4.07 14.54 26.15
N HIS A 336 -3.65 14.95 27.35
CA HIS A 336 -3.28 14.04 28.45
C HIS A 336 -4.39 13.09 28.91
N CYS A 337 -5.66 13.36 28.60
CA CYS A 337 -6.77 12.45 28.88
C CYS A 337 -6.89 11.34 27.84
N CYS A 338 -6.31 11.52 26.65
CA CYS A 338 -6.43 10.60 25.51
C CYS A 338 -5.10 9.91 25.16
N LEU A 339 -3.98 10.63 25.32
CA LEU A 339 -2.63 10.14 25.07
C LEU A 339 -2.07 9.59 26.38
N GLY A 340 -1.83 8.28 26.43
CA GLY A 340 -1.17 7.62 27.55
C GLY A 340 0.34 7.93 27.58
N ASN A 341 1.18 6.89 27.60
CA ASN A 341 2.64 7.01 27.70
C ASN A 341 3.34 7.30 26.36
N VAL A 342 2.82 8.25 25.58
CA VAL A 342 3.46 8.64 24.32
C VAL A 342 4.79 9.33 24.59
N VAL A 343 5.84 8.82 23.94
CA VAL A 343 7.23 9.28 24.05
C VAL A 343 7.62 10.15 22.86
N ARG A 344 7.14 9.82 21.67
CA ARG A 344 7.38 10.57 20.44
C ARG A 344 6.05 10.98 19.82
N LEU A 345 5.83 12.29 19.70
CA LEU A 345 4.64 12.87 19.12
C LEU A 345 5.01 13.81 17.99
N ASP A 346 4.50 13.53 16.80
CA ASP A 346 4.62 14.39 15.63
C ASP A 346 3.24 14.94 15.27
N LEU A 347 3.11 16.27 15.38
CA LEU A 347 1.94 17.06 15.04
C LEU A 347 2.31 18.16 14.04
N SER A 348 3.37 17.96 13.26
CA SER A 348 3.80 18.90 12.22
C SER A 348 2.71 19.13 11.16
N GLU A 349 2.78 20.25 10.44
CA GLU A 349 1.85 20.57 9.34
C GLU A 349 0.36 20.55 9.76
N ASN A 350 0.06 21.11 10.93
CA ASN A 350 -1.30 21.27 11.45
C ASN A 350 -1.61 22.78 11.63
N HIS A 351 -2.65 23.09 12.40
CA HIS A 351 -3.12 24.46 12.69
C HIS A 351 -3.05 24.80 14.18
N ILE A 352 -2.11 24.20 14.92
CA ILE A 352 -1.97 24.36 16.37
C ILE A 352 -1.35 25.73 16.69
N SER A 353 -2.04 26.52 17.49
CA SER A 353 -1.56 27.84 17.94
C SER A 353 -1.17 27.90 19.42
N THR A 354 -1.65 26.95 20.23
CA THR A 354 -1.42 26.92 21.68
C THR A 354 -0.81 25.59 22.12
N LEU A 355 0.07 25.64 23.12
CA LEU A 355 0.85 24.49 23.60
C LEU A 355 0.39 23.98 24.97
N GLY A 356 -0.61 24.61 25.59
CA GLY A 356 -1.15 24.24 26.91
C GLY A 356 -1.60 22.78 27.02
N GLY A 357 -2.04 22.19 25.91
CA GLY A 357 -2.46 20.78 25.83
C GLY A 357 -1.37 19.76 26.14
N PHE A 358 -0.09 20.12 25.97
CA PHE A 358 1.03 19.21 26.17
C PHE A 358 1.54 19.18 27.62
N SER A 359 1.15 20.13 28.45
CA SER A 359 1.73 20.40 29.79
C SER A 359 1.75 19.23 30.78
N LYS A 360 0.98 18.17 30.52
CA LYS A 360 0.87 16.98 31.38
C LYS A 360 1.35 15.68 30.69
N LEU A 361 1.96 15.76 29.51
CA LEU A 361 2.51 14.58 28.82
C LEU A 361 3.91 14.25 29.35
N TYR A 362 3.99 13.80 30.60
CA TYR A 362 5.26 13.69 31.33
C TYR A 362 6.26 12.70 30.72
N SER A 363 5.78 11.71 29.95
CA SER A 363 6.61 10.72 29.25
C SER A 363 7.17 11.22 27.92
N LEU A 364 6.76 12.40 27.46
CA LEU A 364 7.12 12.92 26.14
C LEU A 364 8.59 13.32 26.08
N GLU A 365 9.35 12.70 25.17
CA GLU A 365 10.75 13.00 24.89
C GLU A 365 10.92 13.84 23.62
N ARG A 366 10.08 13.60 22.61
CA ARG A 366 10.18 14.26 21.30
C ARG A 366 8.83 14.82 20.89
N LEU A 367 8.80 16.12 20.62
CA LEU A 367 7.63 16.85 20.16
C LEU A 367 7.96 17.61 18.88
N ASP A 368 7.37 17.18 17.76
CA ASP A 368 7.45 17.91 16.50
C ASP A 368 6.16 18.71 16.28
N LEU A 369 6.32 20.04 16.19
CA LEU A 369 5.27 21.01 15.91
C LEU A 369 5.63 21.88 14.71
N ALA A 370 6.54 21.44 13.83
CA ALA A 370 6.93 22.18 12.65
C ALA A 370 5.71 22.60 11.81
N ARG A 371 5.78 23.76 11.16
CA ARG A 371 4.73 24.24 10.23
C ARG A 371 3.32 24.26 10.85
N ASN A 372 3.22 24.77 12.08
CA ASN A 372 1.95 25.07 12.74
C ASN A 372 1.74 26.61 12.81
N THR A 373 0.84 27.09 13.68
CA THR A 373 0.47 28.50 13.79
C THR A 373 0.85 29.12 15.14
N VAL A 374 1.83 28.56 15.85
CA VAL A 374 2.34 29.09 17.13
C VAL A 374 3.03 30.42 16.89
N SER A 375 2.52 31.50 17.50
CA SER A 375 3.01 32.87 17.26
C SER A 375 3.67 33.52 18.48
N ASP A 376 3.28 33.13 19.69
CA ASP A 376 3.81 33.69 20.93
C ASP A 376 4.86 32.78 21.56
N VAL A 377 6.02 33.34 21.90
CA VAL A 377 7.06 32.65 22.67
C VAL A 377 6.56 32.20 24.04
N SER A 378 5.57 32.89 24.63
CA SER A 378 5.02 32.55 25.94
C SER A 378 4.42 31.15 26.00
N GLU A 379 3.94 30.61 24.88
CA GLU A 379 3.39 29.26 24.77
C GLU A 379 4.39 28.17 25.17
N ALA A 380 5.69 28.39 24.94
CA ALA A 380 6.74 27.45 25.34
C ALA A 380 6.79 27.23 26.87
N SER A 381 6.27 28.16 27.67
CA SER A 381 6.19 27.99 29.14
C SER A 381 5.34 26.79 29.55
N HIS A 382 4.36 26.38 28.73
CA HIS A 382 3.56 25.19 28.98
C HIS A 382 4.36 23.89 28.93
N LEU A 383 5.52 23.89 28.26
CA LEU A 383 6.39 22.72 28.12
C LEU A 383 7.47 22.65 29.22
N SER A 384 7.64 23.71 30.01
CA SER A 384 8.68 23.79 31.05
C SER A 384 8.56 22.70 32.14
N GLY A 385 7.34 22.24 32.40
CA GLY A 385 7.04 21.20 33.40
C GLY A 385 7.19 19.76 32.90
N LEU A 386 7.57 19.54 31.64
CA LEU A 386 7.77 18.20 31.10
C LEU A 386 9.17 17.71 31.48
N PRO A 387 9.35 16.64 32.26
CA PRO A 387 10.66 16.25 32.78
C PRO A 387 11.55 15.57 31.74
N ASN A 388 10.94 14.86 30.78
CA ASN A 388 11.65 14.02 29.81
C ASN A 388 11.81 14.66 28.43
N LEU A 389 11.21 15.82 28.17
CA LEU A 389 11.25 16.44 26.85
C LEU A 389 12.70 16.80 26.49
N GLU A 390 13.22 16.27 25.40
CA GLU A 390 14.58 16.50 24.92
C GLU A 390 14.60 17.19 23.56
N TYR A 391 13.62 16.92 22.70
CA TYR A 391 13.56 17.47 21.35
C TYR A 391 12.25 18.22 21.14
N LEU A 392 12.38 19.48 20.71
CA LEU A 392 11.26 20.35 20.36
C LEU A 392 11.52 20.97 18.99
N THR A 393 10.63 20.73 18.03
CA THR A 393 10.68 21.38 16.71
C THR A 393 9.54 22.39 16.58
N LEU A 394 9.87 23.64 16.28
CA LEU A 394 8.93 24.74 16.07
C LEU A 394 9.19 25.49 14.75
N THR A 395 10.14 25.01 13.93
CA THR A 395 10.47 25.53 12.60
C THR A 395 9.23 25.71 11.73
N GLY A 396 9.13 26.84 11.04
CA GLY A 396 8.00 27.13 10.14
C GLY A 396 6.72 27.58 10.86
N ASN A 397 6.79 27.83 12.18
CA ASN A 397 5.75 28.56 12.90
C ASN A 397 6.03 30.08 12.87
N PRO A 398 5.02 30.96 13.00
CA PRO A 398 5.23 32.41 13.13
C PRO A 398 6.20 32.81 14.26
N VAL A 399 6.24 32.07 15.36
CA VAL A 399 7.18 32.32 16.47
C VAL A 399 8.64 32.24 16.01
N SER A 400 8.95 31.38 15.04
CA SER A 400 10.31 31.15 14.53
C SER A 400 10.89 32.34 13.76
N THR A 401 10.05 33.30 13.35
CA THR A 401 10.50 34.54 12.69
C THR A 401 10.78 35.68 13.68
N THR A 402 10.57 35.45 14.98
CA THR A 402 10.81 36.47 16.01
C THR A 402 12.30 36.72 16.19
N VAL A 403 12.69 37.98 16.46
CA VAL A 403 14.07 38.32 16.81
C VAL A 403 14.50 37.56 18.06
N ASP A 404 15.71 36.99 18.03
CA ASP A 404 16.26 36.13 19.09
C ASP A 404 15.34 34.95 19.46
N TYR A 405 14.56 34.46 18.49
CA TYR A 405 13.55 33.42 18.67
C TYR A 405 14.02 32.25 19.55
N ARG A 406 15.17 31.63 19.21
CA ARG A 406 15.70 30.47 19.94
C ARG A 406 15.94 30.79 21.41
N THR A 407 16.66 31.87 21.69
CA THR A 407 16.98 32.36 23.03
C THR A 407 15.72 32.67 23.84
N ARG A 408 14.71 33.27 23.20
CA ARG A 408 13.43 33.61 23.86
C ARG A 408 12.58 32.38 24.16
N VAL A 409 12.56 31.38 23.28
CA VAL A 409 11.85 30.12 23.54
C VAL A 409 12.53 29.31 24.63
N LEU A 410 13.86 29.13 24.54
CA LEU A 410 14.63 28.38 25.53
C LEU A 410 14.56 29.04 26.92
N GLU A 411 14.51 30.37 27.00
CA GLU A 411 14.28 31.08 28.27
C GLU A 411 12.99 30.65 28.97
N ARG A 412 11.91 30.39 28.21
CA ARG A 412 10.63 29.93 28.77
C ARG A 412 10.68 28.50 29.32
N LEU A 413 11.63 27.69 28.87
CA LEU A 413 11.87 26.33 29.37
C LEU A 413 12.70 26.31 30.67
N SER A 414 13.07 27.50 31.19
CA SER A 414 13.64 27.69 32.53
C SER A 414 14.90 26.84 32.76
N SER A 415 14.94 26.03 33.83
CA SER A 415 16.10 25.22 34.20
C SER A 415 16.43 24.12 33.17
N ARG A 416 15.49 23.75 32.30
CA ARG A 416 15.68 22.71 31.30
C ARG A 416 16.23 23.22 29.97
N ALA A 417 16.46 24.52 29.83
CA ALA A 417 16.90 25.12 28.56
C ALA A 417 18.13 24.42 27.96
N ALA A 418 19.12 24.05 28.79
CA ALA A 418 20.37 23.42 28.35
C ALA A 418 20.18 22.01 27.75
N ASP A 419 19.13 21.29 28.16
CA ASP A 419 18.90 19.89 27.79
C ASP A 419 18.03 19.75 26.53
N ILE A 420 17.47 20.86 26.04
CA ILE A 420 16.50 20.87 24.94
C ILE A 420 17.19 21.13 23.61
N TYR A 421 17.08 20.17 22.69
CA TYR A 421 17.33 20.36 21.28
C TYR A 421 16.15 21.10 20.66
N LEU A 422 16.32 22.40 20.44
CA LEU A 422 15.34 23.21 19.73
C LEU A 422 15.69 23.18 18.23
N ASP A 423 14.74 22.80 17.39
CA ASP A 423 14.90 22.75 15.93
C ASP A 423 16.14 21.93 15.50
N ASN A 424 16.36 20.80 16.17
CA ASN A 424 17.49 19.87 15.99
C ASN A 424 18.87 20.38 16.44
N GLU A 425 18.96 21.53 17.11
CA GLU A 425 20.21 22.10 17.58
C GLU A 425 20.21 22.30 19.09
N ARG A 426 21.31 21.90 19.76
CA ARG A 426 21.54 22.23 21.17
C ARG A 426 21.78 23.73 21.35
N PRO A 427 21.45 24.31 22.52
CA PRO A 427 21.83 25.67 22.84
C PRO A 427 23.35 25.81 22.87
N ASN A 428 23.88 26.83 22.20
CA ASN A 428 25.29 27.17 22.30
C ASN A 428 25.58 28.08 23.51
N GLN A 429 26.86 28.26 23.85
CA GLN A 429 27.25 29.04 25.03
C GLN A 429 26.72 30.48 25.00
N LYS A 430 26.71 31.13 23.84
CA LYS A 430 26.21 32.52 23.69
C LYS A 430 24.71 32.60 23.95
N GLU A 431 23.94 31.62 23.48
CA GLU A 431 22.52 31.50 23.79
C GLU A 431 22.31 31.29 25.30
N MET A 432 23.08 30.41 25.92
CA MET A 432 22.99 30.13 27.36
C MET A 432 23.30 31.36 28.22
N ASP A 433 24.35 32.11 27.90
CA ASP A 433 24.71 33.35 28.60
C ASP A 433 23.57 34.39 28.49
N THR A 434 22.97 34.50 27.30
CA THR A 434 21.84 35.40 27.06
C THR A 434 20.59 34.96 27.81
N ILE A 435 20.27 33.66 27.82
CA ILE A 435 19.15 33.07 28.56
C ILE A 435 19.30 33.38 30.06
N ALA A 436 20.49 33.20 30.64
CA ALA A 436 20.75 33.47 32.05
C ALA A 436 20.47 34.94 32.41
N ILE A 437 20.87 35.89 31.55
CA ILE A 437 20.58 37.32 31.74
C ILE A 437 19.07 37.58 31.66
N LEU A 438 18.38 37.02 30.66
CA LEU A 438 16.95 37.19 30.47
C LEU A 438 16.14 36.64 31.65
N GLN A 439 16.53 35.49 32.20
CA GLN A 439 15.90 34.90 33.38
C GLN A 439 16.04 35.80 34.61
N VAL A 440 17.24 36.37 34.85
CA VAL A 440 17.46 37.32 35.96
C VAL A 440 16.61 38.57 35.79
N LEU A 441 16.59 39.17 34.58
CA LEU A 441 15.77 40.35 34.29
C LEU A 441 14.28 40.09 34.51
N ARG A 442 13.81 38.89 34.15
CA ARG A 442 12.43 38.49 34.35
C ARG A 442 12.06 38.38 35.83
N VAL A 443 12.91 37.73 36.63
CA VAL A 443 12.73 37.60 38.09
C VAL A 443 12.68 38.97 38.76
N VAL A 444 13.55 39.89 38.36
CA VAL A 444 13.55 41.29 38.84
C VAL A 444 12.26 42.01 38.44
N LYS A 445 11.79 41.82 37.21
CA LYS A 445 10.55 42.43 36.71
C LYS A 445 9.28 41.88 37.39
N GLU A 446 9.30 40.63 37.82
CA GLU A 446 8.21 39.97 38.55
C GLU A 446 8.25 40.25 40.07
N GLY A 447 9.18 41.07 40.56
CA GLY A 447 9.26 41.48 41.98
C GLY A 447 9.75 40.38 42.93
N ARG A 448 10.37 39.32 42.40
CA ARG A 448 10.94 38.22 43.19
C ARG A 448 12.45 38.41 43.34
N THR A 449 13.02 38.07 44.49
CA THR A 449 14.48 38.11 44.71
C THR A 449 15.16 37.00 43.91
N PRO A 450 16.24 37.29 43.14
CA PRO A 450 16.97 36.27 42.40
C PRO A 450 17.66 35.29 43.36
N PRO A 451 17.71 33.98 43.04
CA PRO A 451 18.45 33.02 43.85
C PRO A 451 19.95 33.37 43.84
N PRO A 452 20.66 33.15 44.96
CA PRO A 452 22.08 33.47 45.07
C PRO A 452 22.88 32.66 44.05
N ARG A 453 23.77 33.33 43.32
CA ARG A 453 24.75 32.67 42.43
C ARG A 453 25.59 31.71 43.28
N THR A 454 25.54 30.42 42.98
CA THR A 454 26.55 29.48 43.48
C THR A 454 27.87 29.76 42.74
N PRO A 455 28.98 29.96 43.46
CA PRO A 455 30.29 30.11 42.82
C PRO A 455 30.69 28.76 42.20
N SER A 456 31.15 28.80 40.96
CA SER A 456 31.81 27.68 40.28
C SER A 456 33.08 27.29 41.04
N THR A 457 33.14 26.06 41.53
CA THR A 457 34.36 25.37 41.95
C THR A 457 34.64 24.21 41.01
#